data_AF-A0AA47B5Z3-F1
#
_entry.id   AF-A0AA47B5Z3-F1
#
_cell.length_a   1.000
_cell.length_b   1.000
_cell.length_c   1.000
_cell.angle_alpha   90.00
_cell.angle_beta   90.00
_cell.angle_gamma   90.00
#
_symmetry.space_group_name_H-M   'P 1'
#
loop_
_entity.id
_entity.type
_entity.pdbx_description
1 polymer ?
#
loop_
_entity_poly.entity_id
_entity_poly.type
_entity_poly.pdbx_seq_one_letter_code
_entity_poly.pdbx_strand_id
1 'polypeptide(L)'
;MKRSLSIAAFAAVFGASLIFSATSSNYVPVKAADVSDTNTVVNNQGVSDKTWSNKLTKAGYVFKLAKNIATTDGGLYQRKNGLLKKYSLKHAKKVFAKNMLFKIDRAISVENGSLVHIVSQNGKYKFWTNFLTGTYNVNGHKKSLKPLIKTEVEMITNTSKEKIAKKLVTAEKLANKLKGSDKKLAQESITQLKQWIDNEVFANIPVLLIGSL
;
A
#
# COMPACT_ATOMS: atom_id res chain seq x y z
N MET A 1 -48.23 36.56 -28.97
CA MET A 1 -49.31 36.42 -27.98
C MET A 1 -50.56 35.87 -28.66
N LYS A 2 -50.85 34.58 -28.52
CA LYS A 2 -52.21 34.01 -28.61
C LYS A 2 -52.23 32.82 -27.64
N ARG A 3 -53.04 32.94 -26.59
CA ARG A 3 -53.41 31.87 -25.67
C ARG A 3 -54.68 31.23 -26.22
N SER A 4 -54.81 29.91 -26.10
CA SER A 4 -56.09 29.27 -25.78
C SER A 4 -55.86 27.85 -25.30
N LEU A 5 -56.46 27.57 -24.14
CA LEU A 5 -56.47 26.31 -23.43
C LEU A 5 -57.40 25.28 -24.09
N SER A 6 -57.09 24.02 -23.77
CA SER A 6 -57.95 22.86 -23.44
C SER A 6 -59.20 22.57 -24.27
N ILE A 7 -59.33 21.30 -24.67
CA ILE A 7 -60.51 20.45 -24.43
C ILE A 7 -60.02 18.99 -24.40
N ALA A 8 -60.46 18.27 -23.38
CA ALA A 8 -60.33 16.82 -23.24
C ALA A 8 -61.47 16.10 -23.97
N ALA A 9 -61.27 14.80 -24.26
CA ALA A 9 -62.25 13.70 -24.16
C ALA A 9 -62.27 12.71 -25.34
N PHE A 10 -61.79 11.50 -25.01
CA PHE A 10 -62.38 10.17 -25.25
C PHE A 10 -62.50 9.55 -26.67
N ALA A 11 -61.65 8.52 -26.82
CA ALA A 11 -61.97 7.12 -27.17
C ALA A 11 -62.40 6.74 -28.60
N ALA A 12 -61.58 5.89 -29.24
CA ALA A 12 -62.02 4.60 -29.79
C ALA A 12 -60.82 3.68 -30.03
N VAL A 13 -60.98 2.42 -29.62
CA VAL A 13 -60.01 1.32 -29.64
C VAL A 13 -60.11 0.55 -30.96
N PHE A 14 -58.98 0.28 -31.61
CA PHE A 14 -58.65 -0.93 -32.40
C PHE A 14 -57.11 -0.87 -32.54
N GLY A 15 -56.27 -1.82 -32.14
CA GLY A 15 -56.38 -3.28 -32.15
C GLY A 15 -55.16 -3.78 -32.92
N ALA A 16 -54.06 -4.09 -32.23
CA ALA A 16 -53.01 -5.00 -32.71
C ALA A 16 -52.03 -5.30 -31.56
N SER A 17 -52.12 -6.53 -31.07
CA SER A 17 -51.28 -7.14 -30.06
C SER A 17 -49.84 -7.28 -30.56
N LEU A 18 -48.86 -6.69 -29.88
CA LEU A 18 -47.49 -7.18 -29.88
C LEU A 18 -47.10 -7.49 -28.43
N ILE A 19 -47.14 -8.79 -28.13
CA ILE A 19 -46.61 -9.37 -26.91
C ILE A 19 -45.08 -9.23 -26.99
N PHE A 20 -44.52 -8.24 -26.31
CA PHE A 20 -43.14 -8.31 -25.85
C PHE A 20 -43.15 -8.71 -24.39
N SER A 21 -42.76 -9.96 -24.13
CA SER A 21 -42.50 -10.49 -22.80
C SER A 21 -41.33 -9.73 -22.18
N ALA A 22 -41.62 -8.62 -21.51
CA ALA A 22 -40.69 -8.00 -20.58
C ALA A 22 -40.68 -8.84 -19.31
N THR A 23 -39.80 -9.84 -19.25
CA THR A 23 -39.43 -10.40 -17.95
C THR A 23 -38.70 -9.31 -17.18
N SER A 24 -39.34 -8.87 -16.10
CA SER A 24 -38.76 -8.04 -15.06
C SER A 24 -37.51 -8.75 -14.53
N SER A 25 -36.34 -8.40 -15.08
CA SER A 25 -35.08 -8.66 -14.41
C SER A 25 -35.09 -7.74 -13.19
N ASN A 26 -35.41 -8.33 -12.03
CA ASN A 26 -35.09 -7.76 -10.74
C ASN A 26 -33.59 -7.52 -10.72
N TYR A 27 -33.18 -6.31 -11.10
CA TYR A 27 -31.81 -5.85 -10.98
C TYR A 27 -31.57 -5.61 -9.49
N VAL A 28 -31.31 -6.69 -8.76
CA VAL A 28 -30.68 -6.61 -7.45
C VAL A 28 -29.29 -6.02 -7.74
N PRO A 29 -28.93 -4.84 -7.22
CA PRO A 29 -27.55 -4.39 -7.30
C PRO A 29 -26.71 -5.39 -6.51
N VAL A 30 -26.06 -6.31 -7.20
CA VAL A 30 -25.07 -7.21 -6.61
C VAL A 30 -23.95 -6.31 -6.14
N LYS A 31 -23.87 -6.08 -4.82
CA LYS A 31 -22.66 -5.55 -4.18
C LYS A 31 -21.50 -6.32 -4.78
N ALA A 32 -20.56 -5.61 -5.39
CA ALA A 32 -19.29 -6.22 -5.80
C ALA A 32 -18.79 -7.02 -4.60
N ALA A 33 -18.67 -8.33 -4.77
CA ALA A 33 -18.19 -9.20 -3.72
C ALA A 33 -16.82 -8.66 -3.30
N ASP A 34 -16.70 -8.25 -2.04
CA ASP A 34 -15.40 -8.21 -1.38
C ASP A 34 -14.90 -9.65 -1.43
N VAL A 35 -14.09 -9.94 -2.45
CA VAL A 35 -13.36 -11.20 -2.52
C VAL A 35 -12.36 -11.13 -1.37
N SER A 36 -12.78 -11.69 -0.24
CA SER A 36 -11.88 -12.12 0.82
C SER A 36 -10.89 -13.07 0.17
N ASP A 37 -9.70 -12.55 -0.15
CA ASP A 37 -8.53 -13.37 -0.49
C ASP A 37 -8.38 -14.37 0.66
N THR A 38 -8.76 -15.64 0.41
CA THR A 38 -8.56 -16.73 1.34
C THR A 38 -7.08 -16.79 1.66
N ASN A 39 -6.80 -16.71 2.96
CA ASN A 39 -5.45 -16.67 3.51
C ASN A 39 -4.67 -17.94 3.11
N THR A 40 -3.88 -17.90 2.06
CA THR A 40 -2.67 -18.73 1.98
C THR A 40 -1.68 -18.14 2.98
N VAL A 41 -1.89 -18.46 4.26
CA VAL A 41 -0.96 -18.12 5.33
C VAL A 41 0.28 -18.98 5.15
N VAL A 42 1.26 -18.50 4.40
CA VAL A 42 2.63 -18.95 4.60
C VAL A 42 3.09 -18.23 5.89
N ASN A 43 2.75 -18.81 7.04
CA ASN A 43 2.96 -18.22 8.37
C ASN A 43 4.43 -18.33 8.79
N ASN A 44 5.37 -17.89 7.95
CA ASN A 44 6.79 -18.08 8.20
C ASN A 44 7.44 -16.91 8.95
N GLN A 45 6.65 -15.98 9.49
CA GLN A 45 7.16 -14.68 9.94
C GLN A 45 6.74 -14.29 11.37
N GLY A 46 6.06 -15.13 12.15
CA GLY A 46 5.73 -14.82 13.56
C GLY A 46 4.84 -13.57 13.79
N VAL A 47 4.52 -12.82 12.73
CA VAL A 47 3.67 -11.63 12.70
C VAL A 47 2.64 -11.83 11.60
N SER A 48 1.36 -11.67 11.92
CA SER A 48 0.30 -11.82 10.93
C SER A 48 0.34 -10.72 9.86
N ASP A 49 -0.01 -11.07 8.62
CA ASP A 49 -0.19 -10.13 7.50
C ASP A 49 -1.10 -8.95 7.87
N LYS A 50 -2.14 -9.19 8.69
CA LYS A 50 -3.05 -8.15 9.17
C LYS A 50 -2.34 -7.14 10.07
N THR A 51 -1.54 -7.61 11.04
CA THR A 51 -0.75 -6.73 11.92
C THR A 51 0.24 -5.91 11.11
N TRP A 52 0.92 -6.54 10.16
CA TRP A 52 1.86 -5.87 9.28
C TRP A 52 1.19 -4.81 8.40
N SER A 53 0.08 -5.16 7.76
CA SER A 53 -0.74 -4.25 6.94
C SER A 53 -1.18 -3.03 7.74
N ASN A 54 -1.64 -3.22 8.98
CA ASN A 54 -2.06 -2.13 9.86
C ASN A 54 -0.91 -1.16 10.19
N LYS A 55 0.28 -1.69 10.47
CA LYS A 55 1.49 -0.88 10.71
C LYS A 55 1.80 0.00 9.50
N LEU A 56 1.82 -0.58 8.30
CA LEU A 56 2.13 0.17 7.07
C LEU A 56 1.03 1.16 6.68
N THR A 57 -0.23 0.82 6.92
CA THR A 57 -1.38 1.71 6.64
C THR A 57 -1.30 2.99 7.49
N LYS A 58 -0.91 2.86 8.77
CA LYS A 58 -0.76 4.00 9.69
C LYS A 58 0.29 5.01 9.24
N ALA A 59 1.28 4.59 8.45
CA ALA A 59 2.30 5.49 7.91
C ALA A 59 1.73 6.45 6.85
N GLY A 60 0.59 6.11 6.24
CA GLY A 60 -0.11 6.96 5.28
C GLY A 60 0.63 7.13 3.96
N TYR A 61 0.43 8.29 3.32
CA TYR A 61 0.94 8.59 1.98
C TYR A 61 2.39 9.08 2.00
N VAL A 62 3.31 8.21 2.41
CA VAL A 62 4.74 8.51 2.55
C VAL A 62 5.64 7.64 1.68
N PHE A 63 5.06 6.78 0.84
CA PHE A 63 5.82 5.86 0.00
C PHE A 63 5.92 6.35 -1.42
N LYS A 64 7.09 6.17 -2.04
CA LYS A 64 7.30 6.33 -3.47
C LYS A 64 7.84 5.05 -4.07
N LEU A 65 7.65 4.90 -5.37
CA LEU A 65 8.20 3.79 -6.14
C LEU A 65 9.73 3.96 -6.33
N ALA A 66 10.49 2.90 -6.11
CA ALA A 66 11.95 2.91 -6.23
C ALA A 66 12.42 2.80 -7.69
N LYS A 67 13.04 3.87 -8.23
CA LYS A 67 13.28 4.04 -9.67
C LYS A 67 14.04 2.89 -10.36
N ASN A 68 14.92 2.20 -9.65
CA ASN A 68 15.75 1.09 -10.13
C ASN A 68 14.96 -0.19 -10.47
N ILE A 69 13.72 -0.33 -10.02
CA ILE A 69 12.91 -1.53 -10.32
C ILE A 69 12.22 -1.42 -11.68
N ALA A 70 11.86 -0.20 -12.09
CA ALA A 70 11.23 0.02 -13.40
C ALA A 70 12.13 -0.33 -14.59
N THR A 71 13.41 -0.62 -14.37
CA THR A 71 14.40 -0.90 -15.41
C THR A 71 14.65 -2.40 -15.65
N THR A 72 14.22 -3.30 -14.76
CA THR A 72 14.53 -4.74 -14.85
C THR A 72 13.33 -5.61 -15.20
N ASP A 73 12.17 -5.41 -14.57
CA ASP A 73 10.97 -6.22 -14.83
C ASP A 73 9.63 -5.46 -14.72
N GLY A 74 9.70 -4.14 -14.57
CA GLY A 74 8.56 -3.26 -14.39
C GLY A 74 8.05 -3.12 -12.95
N GLY A 75 8.36 -4.06 -12.04
CA GLY A 75 8.16 -3.93 -10.60
C GLY A 75 6.73 -3.77 -10.07
N LEU A 76 5.72 -3.77 -10.96
CA LEU A 76 4.32 -3.57 -10.61
C LEU A 76 3.51 -4.78 -11.05
N TYR A 77 2.65 -5.25 -10.16
CA TYR A 77 1.86 -6.46 -10.35
C TYR A 77 0.38 -6.19 -10.10
N GLN A 78 -0.46 -6.90 -10.84
CA GLN A 78 -1.84 -7.19 -10.46
C GLN A 78 -1.84 -8.51 -9.69
N ARG A 79 -2.68 -8.62 -8.67
CA ARG A 79 -2.96 -9.89 -8.00
C ARG A 79 -4.44 -10.21 -8.16
N LYS A 80 -4.76 -11.38 -8.70
CA LYS A 80 -6.12 -11.87 -8.83
C LYS A 80 -6.13 -13.37 -8.55
N ASN A 81 -6.98 -13.81 -7.63
CA ASN A 81 -7.09 -15.22 -7.22
C ASN A 81 -5.73 -15.82 -6.82
N GLY A 82 -4.94 -15.08 -6.04
CA GLY A 82 -3.59 -15.49 -5.64
C GLY A 82 -2.50 -15.38 -6.72
N LEU A 83 -2.86 -15.27 -8.01
CA LEU A 83 -1.91 -15.17 -9.12
C LEU A 83 -1.40 -13.75 -9.33
N LEU A 84 -0.09 -13.62 -9.56
CA LEU A 84 0.60 -12.37 -9.83
C LEU A 84 0.82 -12.18 -11.33
N LYS A 85 0.27 -11.11 -11.90
CA LYS A 85 0.47 -10.72 -13.30
C LYS A 85 1.23 -9.42 -13.38
N LYS A 86 2.37 -9.40 -14.07
CA LYS A 86 3.18 -8.19 -14.26
C LYS A 86 2.46 -7.18 -15.15
N TYR A 87 2.57 -5.89 -14.83
CA TYR A 87 2.26 -4.83 -15.79
C TYR A 87 3.37 -4.74 -16.85
N SER A 88 3.03 -4.21 -18.03
CA SER A 88 4.03 -3.97 -19.07
C SER A 88 5.07 -2.94 -18.62
N LEU A 89 6.32 -3.14 -19.05
CA LEU A 89 7.43 -2.21 -18.77
C LEU A 89 7.10 -0.77 -19.17
N LYS A 90 6.45 -0.59 -20.34
CA LYS A 90 6.00 0.72 -20.83
C LYS A 90 5.01 1.38 -19.88
N HIS A 91 4.07 0.61 -19.33
CA HIS A 91 3.10 1.12 -18.36
C HIS A 91 3.79 1.46 -17.04
N ALA A 92 4.63 0.56 -16.52
CA ALA A 92 5.40 0.79 -15.31
C ALA A 92 6.22 2.08 -15.42
N LYS A 93 7.05 2.23 -16.46
CA LYS A 93 7.84 3.47 -16.68
C LYS A 93 7.00 4.74 -16.62
N LYS A 94 5.79 4.73 -17.22
CA LYS A 94 4.85 5.87 -17.14
C LYS A 94 4.36 6.14 -15.72
N VAL A 95 4.11 5.11 -14.91
CA VAL A 95 3.69 5.27 -13.51
C VAL A 95 4.85 5.80 -12.66
N PHE A 96 6.05 5.23 -12.79
CA PHE A 96 7.24 5.67 -12.06
C PHE A 96 7.59 7.14 -12.36
N ALA A 97 7.45 7.56 -13.62
CA ALA A 97 7.69 8.95 -14.02
C ALA A 97 6.77 9.97 -13.33
N LYS A 98 5.59 9.55 -12.82
CA LYS A 98 4.66 10.45 -12.13
C LYS A 98 5.10 10.86 -10.74
N ASN A 99 6.08 10.17 -10.14
CA ASN A 99 6.67 10.54 -8.84
C ASN A 99 5.63 10.75 -7.70
N MET A 100 4.55 9.97 -7.72
CA MET A 100 3.41 10.10 -6.80
C MET A 100 3.70 9.49 -5.43
N LEU A 101 2.99 9.97 -4.41
CA LEU A 101 2.94 9.35 -3.10
C LEU A 101 1.87 8.25 -3.04
N PHE A 102 2.21 7.18 -2.34
CA PHE A 102 1.37 6.03 -2.10
C PHE A 102 1.26 5.77 -0.61
N LYS A 103 0.12 5.20 -0.20
CA LYS A 103 -0.01 4.46 1.05
C LYS A 103 0.15 2.96 0.75
N ILE A 104 0.59 2.19 1.73
CA ILE A 104 0.51 0.73 1.69
C ILE A 104 -0.67 0.32 2.56
N ASP A 105 -1.68 -0.34 1.99
CA ASP A 105 -2.88 -0.77 2.74
C ASP A 105 -2.90 -2.26 3.06
N ARG A 106 -2.11 -3.06 2.32
CA ARG A 106 -1.96 -4.50 2.55
C ARG A 106 -0.50 -4.92 2.37
N ALA A 107 -0.07 -5.86 3.18
CA ALA A 107 1.18 -6.57 3.08
C ALA A 107 0.91 -8.06 3.23
N ILE A 108 1.59 -8.86 2.41
CA ILE A 108 1.48 -10.32 2.46
C ILE A 108 2.86 -10.95 2.39
N SER A 109 3.06 -11.99 3.18
CA SER A 109 4.17 -12.93 3.03
C SER A 109 3.93 -13.83 1.82
N VAL A 110 4.97 -14.09 1.03
CA VAL A 110 4.95 -15.07 -0.05
C VAL A 110 6.20 -15.96 0.07
N GLU A 111 6.16 -17.15 -0.54
CA GLU A 111 7.19 -18.19 -0.39
C GLU A 111 8.64 -17.67 -0.59
N ASN A 112 8.83 -16.67 -1.46
CA ASN A 112 10.14 -16.09 -1.78
C ASN A 112 10.23 -14.57 -1.51
N GLY A 113 9.50 -14.07 -0.50
CA GLY A 113 9.63 -12.68 -0.06
C GLY A 113 8.33 -12.08 0.44
N SER A 114 8.07 -10.84 0.06
CA SER A 114 6.87 -10.14 0.51
C SER A 114 6.40 -9.10 -0.49
N LEU A 115 5.09 -8.94 -0.55
CA LEU A 115 4.44 -7.99 -1.44
C LEU A 115 3.62 -7.00 -0.64
N VAL A 116 3.60 -5.77 -1.11
CA VAL A 116 2.75 -4.72 -0.58
C VAL A 116 1.83 -4.18 -1.66
N HIS A 117 0.58 -3.97 -1.27
CA HIS A 117 -0.40 -3.29 -2.09
C HIS A 117 -0.31 -1.79 -1.82
N ILE A 118 0.03 -1.04 -2.86
CA ILE A 118 0.17 0.41 -2.83
C ILE A 118 -1.02 1.07 -3.50
N VAL A 119 -1.47 2.20 -2.93
CA VAL A 119 -2.60 2.98 -3.44
C VAL A 119 -2.24 4.46 -3.46
N SER A 120 -2.46 5.12 -4.59
CA SER A 120 -2.24 6.57 -4.73
C SER A 120 -3.29 7.38 -3.95
N GLN A 121 -2.99 8.64 -3.66
CA GLN A 121 -3.91 9.54 -2.93
C GLN A 121 -5.30 9.66 -3.59
N ASN A 122 -5.33 9.73 -4.92
CA ASN A 122 -6.58 9.78 -5.69
C ASN A 122 -7.24 8.41 -5.92
N GLY A 123 -6.68 7.33 -5.37
CA GLY A 123 -7.19 5.96 -5.54
C GLY A 123 -7.10 5.37 -6.95
N LYS A 124 -6.67 6.14 -7.96
CA LYS A 124 -6.62 5.71 -9.37
C LYS A 124 -5.55 4.67 -9.64
N TYR A 125 -4.43 4.73 -8.92
CA TYR A 125 -3.28 3.85 -9.12
C TYR A 125 -3.19 2.87 -7.97
N LYS A 126 -3.33 1.59 -8.27
CA LYS A 126 -3.31 0.48 -7.31
C LYS A 126 -2.47 -0.65 -7.87
N PHE A 127 -1.45 -1.05 -7.13
CA PHE A 127 -0.49 -2.06 -7.59
C PHE A 127 -0.02 -2.90 -6.42
N TRP A 128 0.37 -4.13 -6.71
CA TRP A 128 1.27 -4.87 -5.84
C TRP A 128 2.72 -4.60 -6.28
N THR A 129 3.64 -4.57 -5.32
CA THR A 129 5.08 -4.43 -5.58
C THR A 129 5.88 -5.10 -4.46
N ASN A 130 7.19 -5.29 -4.66
CA ASN A 130 8.07 -5.85 -3.65
C ASN A 130 8.16 -4.90 -2.44
N PHE A 131 8.04 -5.44 -1.23
CA PHE A 131 8.11 -4.66 0.01
C PHE A 131 9.42 -3.89 0.18
N LEU A 132 10.56 -4.58 0.05
CA LEU A 132 11.88 -4.01 0.34
C LEU A 132 12.42 -3.16 -0.80
N THR A 133 12.21 -3.63 -2.04
CA THR A 133 12.86 -3.04 -3.21
C THR A 133 11.91 -2.22 -4.08
N GLY A 134 10.60 -2.46 -4.01
CA GLY A 134 9.61 -1.81 -4.87
C GLY A 134 9.25 -0.39 -4.44
N THR A 135 9.41 -0.07 -3.16
CA THR A 135 9.06 1.23 -2.59
C THR A 135 10.12 1.74 -1.62
N TYR A 136 10.09 3.03 -1.35
CA TYR A 136 10.85 3.65 -0.27
C TYR A 136 9.99 4.66 0.49
N ASN A 137 10.29 4.82 1.78
CA ASN A 137 9.69 5.86 2.61
C ASN A 137 10.40 7.20 2.38
N VAL A 138 9.69 8.22 1.90
CA VAL A 138 10.29 9.54 1.60
C VAL A 138 10.87 10.22 2.83
N ASN A 139 10.34 9.93 4.02
CA ASN A 139 10.88 10.47 5.27
C ASN A 139 12.26 9.87 5.58
N GLY A 140 12.58 8.69 5.06
CA GLY A 140 13.89 8.05 5.19
C GLY A 140 15.03 8.87 4.54
N HIS A 141 14.70 9.85 3.69
CA HIS A 141 15.68 10.72 3.05
C HIS A 141 15.80 12.11 3.67
N LYS A 142 15.09 12.37 4.78
CA LYS A 142 15.23 13.64 5.50
C LYS A 142 16.64 13.81 6.04
N LYS A 143 17.28 14.94 5.74
CA LYS A 143 18.66 15.24 6.14
C LYS A 143 18.86 15.16 7.66
N SER A 144 17.90 15.66 8.42
CA SER A 144 17.85 15.61 9.88
C SER A 144 17.85 14.18 10.44
N LEU A 145 17.22 13.24 9.74
CA LEU A 145 17.10 11.84 10.16
C LEU A 145 18.27 10.97 9.71
N LYS A 146 19.09 11.43 8.76
CA LYS A 146 20.19 10.64 8.16
C LYS A 146 21.14 10.01 9.18
N PRO A 147 21.59 10.70 10.25
CA PRO A 147 22.47 10.06 11.25
C PRO A 147 21.79 8.91 12.00
N LEU A 148 20.51 9.08 12.34
CA LEU A 148 19.71 8.04 12.98
C LEU A 148 19.57 6.85 12.05
N ILE A 149 19.08 7.08 10.84
CA ILE A 149 18.83 6.05 9.82
C ILE A 149 20.09 5.24 9.55
N LYS A 150 21.26 5.87 9.39
CA LYS A 150 22.53 5.16 9.23
C LYS A 150 22.80 4.21 10.40
N THR A 151 22.56 4.68 11.63
CA THR A 151 22.76 3.87 12.85
C THR A 151 21.78 2.68 12.87
N GLU A 152 20.51 2.89 12.51
CA GLU A 152 19.51 1.82 12.47
C GLU A 152 19.79 0.78 11.37
N VAL A 153 20.17 1.22 10.17
CA VAL A 153 20.58 0.33 9.07
C VAL A 153 21.79 -0.52 9.48
N GLU A 154 22.80 0.07 10.12
CA GLU A 154 23.96 -0.68 10.62
C GLU A 154 23.57 -1.73 11.67
N MET A 155 22.59 -1.44 12.54
CA MET A 155 22.08 -2.41 13.51
C MET A 155 21.38 -3.59 12.85
N ILE A 156 20.61 -3.35 11.80
CA ILE A 156 19.86 -4.38 11.08
C ILE A 156 20.77 -5.27 10.22
N THR A 157 21.84 -4.71 9.64
CA THR A 157 22.64 -5.39 8.60
C THR A 157 23.98 -5.93 9.08
N ASN A 158 24.69 -5.22 9.98
CA ASN A 158 26.14 -5.39 10.15
C ASN A 158 26.59 -5.42 11.62
N THR A 159 25.68 -5.42 12.59
CA THR A 159 26.02 -5.30 14.02
C THR A 159 25.84 -6.62 14.75
N SER A 160 26.88 -7.09 15.45
CA SER A 160 26.77 -8.25 16.34
C SER A 160 25.84 -7.96 17.52
N LYS A 161 25.13 -8.99 18.02
CA LYS A 161 24.15 -8.85 19.13
C LYS A 161 24.71 -8.11 20.35
N GLU A 162 25.96 -8.36 20.69
CA GLU A 162 26.69 -7.71 21.81
C GLU A 162 26.83 -6.18 21.65
N LYS A 163 26.85 -5.68 20.40
CA LYS A 163 27.02 -4.26 20.08
C LYS A 163 25.69 -3.53 19.85
N ILE A 164 24.58 -4.26 19.69
CA ILE A 164 23.24 -3.68 19.44
C ILE A 164 22.85 -2.73 20.59
N ALA A 165 23.00 -3.14 21.85
CA ALA A 165 22.63 -2.31 23.00
C ALA A 165 23.33 -0.93 23.00
N LYS A 166 24.63 -0.90 22.69
CA LYS A 166 25.41 0.36 22.60
C LYS A 166 24.95 1.25 21.44
N LYS A 167 24.64 0.66 20.29
CA LYS A 167 24.12 1.40 19.13
C LYS A 167 22.70 1.90 19.37
N LEU A 168 21.86 1.14 20.09
CA LEU A 168 20.51 1.56 20.45
C LEU A 168 20.53 2.82 21.32
N VAL A 169 21.40 2.88 22.33
CA VAL A 169 21.61 4.10 23.14
C VAL A 169 22.04 5.29 22.26
N THR A 170 22.87 5.04 21.25
CA THR A 170 23.29 6.09 20.30
C THR A 170 22.12 6.57 19.45
N ALA A 171 21.31 5.64 18.94
CA ALA A 171 20.12 5.94 18.15
C ALA A 171 19.08 6.74 18.96
N GLU A 172 18.84 6.37 20.22
CA GLU A 172 17.97 7.11 21.15
C GLU A 172 18.47 8.54 21.40
N LYS A 173 19.79 8.71 21.61
CA LYS A 173 20.40 10.05 21.75
C LYS A 173 20.21 10.89 20.49
N LEU A 174 20.37 10.31 19.30
CA LEU A 174 20.13 11.00 18.03
C LEU A 174 18.66 11.40 17.88
N ALA A 175 17.73 10.48 18.19
CA ALA A 175 16.30 10.75 18.16
C ALA A 175 15.89 11.90 19.11
N ASN A 176 16.45 11.93 20.32
CA ASN A 176 16.13 12.94 21.33
C ASN A 176 16.61 14.36 20.99
N LYS A 177 17.64 14.50 20.16
CA LYS A 177 18.15 15.80 19.69
C LYS A 177 17.26 16.44 18.62
N LEU A 178 16.41 15.66 17.97
CA LEU A 178 15.49 16.16 16.94
C LEU A 178 14.34 16.95 17.57
N LYS A 179 13.65 17.74 16.75
CA LYS A 179 12.50 18.56 17.16
C LYS A 179 11.31 18.34 16.22
N GLY A 180 10.12 18.73 16.68
CA GLY A 180 8.90 18.71 15.87
C GLY A 180 8.57 17.34 15.27
N SER A 181 8.15 17.32 14.00
CA SER A 181 7.76 16.10 13.29
C SER A 181 8.87 15.07 13.18
N ASP A 182 10.12 15.50 13.10
CA ASP A 182 11.25 14.61 12.91
C ASP A 182 11.57 13.85 14.20
N LYS A 183 11.39 14.48 15.37
CA LYS A 183 11.44 13.79 16.66
C LYS A 183 10.40 12.68 16.74
N LYS A 184 9.15 12.96 16.32
CA LYS A 184 8.06 11.98 16.32
C LYS A 184 8.38 10.78 15.41
N LEU A 185 8.87 11.05 14.19
CA LEU A 185 9.29 9.99 13.26
C LEU A 185 10.43 9.15 13.81
N ALA A 186 11.43 9.80 14.42
CA ALA A 186 12.57 9.11 15.02
C ALA A 186 12.15 8.22 16.21
N GLN A 187 11.30 8.72 17.11
CA GLN A 187 10.81 7.94 18.26
C GLN A 187 9.97 6.74 17.83
N GLU A 188 9.14 6.90 16.81
CA GLU A 188 8.41 5.79 16.20
C GLU A 188 9.40 4.76 15.59
N SER A 189 10.43 5.22 14.87
CA SER A 189 11.47 4.35 14.29
C SER A 189 12.19 3.54 15.37
N ILE A 190 12.60 4.18 16.47
CA ILE A 190 13.24 3.52 17.62
C ILE A 190 12.33 2.47 18.24
N THR A 191 11.04 2.76 18.40
CA THR A 191 10.07 1.80 18.95
C THR A 191 9.97 0.57 18.07
N GLN A 192 9.88 0.76 16.75
CA GLN A 192 9.82 -0.34 15.78
C GLN A 192 11.16 -1.09 15.68
N LEU A 193 12.28 -0.40 15.87
CA LEU A 193 13.60 -1.03 15.88
C LEU A 193 13.74 -1.97 17.07
N LYS A 194 13.27 -1.58 18.26
CA LYS A 194 13.26 -2.47 19.43
C LYS A 194 12.45 -3.74 19.15
N GLN A 195 11.27 -3.60 18.53
CA GLN A 195 10.47 -4.76 18.11
C GLN A 195 11.21 -5.67 17.12
N TRP A 196 11.99 -5.10 16.21
CA TRP A 196 12.82 -5.89 15.28
C TRP A 196 13.98 -6.59 15.98
N ILE A 197 14.65 -5.92 16.94
CA ILE A 197 15.72 -6.52 17.74
C ILE A 197 15.20 -7.73 18.55
N ASP A 198 13.99 -7.61 19.10
CA ASP A 198 13.36 -8.70 19.85
C ASP A 198 12.87 -9.83 18.94
N ASN A 199 12.47 -9.50 17.71
CA ASN A 199 11.95 -10.44 16.73
C ASN A 199 12.32 -9.99 15.30
N GLU A 200 13.39 -10.59 14.76
CA GLU A 200 14.08 -10.22 13.51
C GLU A 200 13.29 -10.60 12.23
N VAL A 201 12.03 -10.19 12.17
CA VAL A 201 11.12 -10.43 11.06
C VAL A 201 11.00 -9.16 10.21
N PHE A 202 10.94 -9.30 8.88
CA PHE A 202 10.83 -8.15 7.97
C PHE A 202 9.61 -7.25 8.24
N ALA A 203 8.49 -7.81 8.68
CA ALA A 203 7.31 -7.05 9.13
C ALA A 203 7.62 -6.08 10.30
N ASN A 204 8.63 -6.39 11.12
CA ASN A 204 9.03 -5.58 12.26
C ASN A 204 10.04 -4.48 11.92
N ILE A 205 10.66 -4.50 10.74
CA ILE A 205 11.59 -3.42 10.32
C ILE A 205 10.93 -2.05 10.50
N PRO A 206 11.66 -1.03 10.99
CA PRO A 206 11.14 0.32 11.06
C PRO A 206 10.68 0.83 9.69
N VAL A 207 9.46 1.35 9.63
CA VAL A 207 8.84 1.85 8.39
C VAL A 207 9.68 2.95 7.74
N LEU A 208 10.44 3.70 8.53
CA LEU A 208 11.36 4.73 8.07
C LEU A 208 12.50 4.18 7.20
N LEU A 209 12.87 2.91 7.37
CA LEU A 209 14.00 2.26 6.69
C LEU A 209 13.59 1.51 5.42
N ILE A 210 12.30 1.45 5.10
CA ILE A 210 11.83 0.81 3.87
C ILE A 210 12.46 1.52 2.66
N GLY A 211 13.17 0.74 1.83
CA GLY A 211 13.95 1.22 0.69
C GLY A 211 15.32 1.82 1.03
N SER A 212 15.82 1.62 2.26
CA SER A 212 17.15 2.10 2.72
C SER A 212 18.05 0.99 3.28
N LEU A 213 17.63 -0.28 3.18
CA LEU A 213 18.38 -1.47 3.61
C LEU A 213 19.18 -2.07 2.47
#